data_AF-A0A2M9Q7Y9-F1
#
_entry.id   AF-A0A2M9Q7Y9-F1
#
_cell.length_a   1.000
_cell.length_b   1.000
_cell.length_c   1.000
_cell.angle_alpha   90.00
_cell.angle_beta   90.00
_cell.angle_gamma   90.00
#
_symmetry.space_group_name_H-M   'P 1'
#
loop_
_entity.id
_entity.type
_entity.pdbx_description
1 polymer ?
#
loop_
_entity_poly.entity_id
_entity_poly.type
_entity_poly.pdbx_seq_one_letter_code
_entity_poly.pdbx_strand_id
1 'polypeptide(L)'
;MGGVTLLPHHGLKEVCLVAKKVIKVVKLQIPAGKANPAPPVGPALGQAGVNIMGFCKEFNARTADQAGLIIPVEISVFEDRSFTFITKTPPAAV
;
A
#
# COMPACT_ATOMS: atom_id res chain seq x y z
N MET A 1 -23.46 -40.37 -10.76
CA MET A 1 -23.47 -38.90 -10.79
C MET A 1 -23.47 -38.36 -9.37
N GLY A 2 -22.37 -37.79 -8.91
CA GLY A 2 -22.30 -37.11 -7.62
C GLY A 2 -20.89 -36.57 -7.41
N GLY A 3 -20.77 -35.26 -7.28
CA GLY A 3 -19.54 -34.58 -6.90
C GLY A 3 -18.82 -33.90 -8.06
N VAL A 4 -19.19 -32.65 -8.30
CA VAL A 4 -18.53 -31.67 -9.16
C VAL A 4 -17.06 -31.43 -8.77
N THR A 5 -16.27 -31.19 -9.80
CA THR A 5 -14.82 -30.89 -9.85
C THR A 5 -14.49 -29.44 -9.44
N LEU A 6 -13.27 -29.23 -8.88
CA LEU A 6 -12.43 -28.01 -8.89
C LEU A 6 -12.97 -26.76 -8.13
N LEU A 7 -12.21 -26.01 -7.32
CA LEU A 7 -10.85 -25.48 -7.48
C LEU A 7 -10.14 -25.22 -6.12
N PRO A 8 -8.79 -25.19 -6.08
CA PRO A 8 -8.03 -24.66 -4.96
C PRO A 8 -8.14 -23.13 -4.93
N HIS A 9 -8.76 -22.58 -3.88
CA HIS A 9 -8.79 -21.13 -3.64
C HIS A 9 -7.41 -20.66 -3.13
N HIS A 10 -6.46 -20.49 -4.04
CA HIS A 10 -5.22 -19.78 -3.76
C HIS A 10 -5.48 -18.27 -3.85
N GLY A 11 -5.47 -17.59 -2.71
CA GLY A 11 -4.75 -16.32 -2.61
C GLY A 11 -5.46 -15.01 -3.02
N LEU A 12 -6.77 -14.86 -2.84
CA LEU A 12 -7.33 -13.51 -2.66
C LEU A 12 -7.35 -13.20 -1.17
N LYS A 13 -6.17 -12.78 -0.69
CA LYS A 13 -5.95 -12.19 0.64
C LYS A 13 -7.11 -11.27 0.96
N GLU A 14 -7.93 -11.73 1.89
CA GLU A 14 -8.94 -10.99 2.62
C GLU A 14 -8.25 -9.77 3.26
N VAL A 15 -8.15 -8.66 2.52
CA VAL A 15 -8.07 -7.36 3.16
C VAL A 15 -9.46 -7.17 3.71
N CYS A 16 -9.68 -7.71 4.92
CA CYS A 16 -10.81 -7.39 5.77
C CYS A 16 -10.81 -5.86 5.91
N LEU A 17 -11.45 -5.17 4.97
CA LEU A 17 -11.83 -3.78 5.10
C LEU A 17 -12.97 -3.80 6.12
N VAL A 18 -12.59 -4.06 7.38
CA VAL A 18 -13.29 -3.52 8.53
C VAL A 18 -13.61 -2.08 8.15
N ALA A 19 -14.90 -1.75 8.15
CA ALA A 19 -15.47 -0.49 7.68
C ALA A 19 -15.03 0.68 8.58
N LYS A 20 -13.72 0.95 8.61
CA LYS A 20 -13.11 2.06 9.33
C LYS A 20 -13.28 3.31 8.47
N LYS A 21 -13.77 4.37 9.10
CA LYS A 21 -13.93 5.65 8.43
C LYS A 21 -12.56 6.22 8.10
N VAL A 22 -12.29 6.42 6.81
CA VAL A 22 -11.08 7.08 6.34
C VAL A 22 -11.19 8.57 6.66
N ILE A 23 -10.24 9.10 7.42
CA ILE A 23 -10.19 10.52 7.79
C ILE A 23 -9.32 11.33 6.84
N LYS A 24 -8.32 10.70 6.21
CA LYS A 24 -7.36 11.36 5.32
C LYS A 24 -6.81 10.36 4.32
N VAL A 25 -6.63 10.81 3.08
CA VAL A 25 -5.97 10.04 2.03
C VAL A 25 -4.74 10.82 1.58
N VAL A 26 -3.58 10.16 1.57
CA VAL A 26 -2.31 10.73 1.13
C VAL A 26 -1.86 9.96 -0.11
N LYS A 27 -1.62 10.67 -1.21
CA LYS A 27 -1.13 10.09 -2.45
C LYS A 27 0.32 10.50 -2.64
N LEU A 28 1.21 9.52 -2.79
CA LEU A 28 2.63 9.75 -2.99
C LEU A 28 3.11 8.94 -4.20
N GLN A 29 4.21 9.39 -4.79
CA GLN A 29 4.93 8.65 -5.81
C GLN A 29 6.33 8.40 -5.26
N ILE A 30 6.68 7.12 -5.12
CA ILE A 30 7.93 6.74 -4.47
C ILE A 30 8.63 5.71 -5.36
N PRO A 31 9.95 5.85 -5.59
CA PRO A 31 10.71 4.82 -6.27
C PRO A 31 10.64 3.50 -5.51
N ALA A 32 10.34 2.43 -6.23
CA ALA A 32 10.28 1.07 -5.72
C ALA A 32 11.54 0.70 -4.93
N GLY A 33 11.36 0.09 -3.76
CA GLY A 33 12.46 -0.32 -2.87
C GLY A 33 13.25 0.83 -2.25
N LYS A 34 12.88 2.09 -2.50
CA LYS A 34 13.64 3.30 -2.08
C LYS A 34 12.79 4.32 -1.31
N ALA A 35 11.71 3.89 -0.67
CA ALA A 35 11.00 4.72 0.30
C ALA A 35 11.91 5.10 1.47
N ASN A 36 11.95 6.39 1.76
CA ASN A 36 12.71 6.97 2.86
C ASN A 36 11.89 8.10 3.53
N PRO A 37 12.19 8.44 4.79
CA PRO A 37 11.46 9.46 5.53
C PRO A 37 11.81 10.90 5.12
N ALA A 38 12.54 11.13 4.01
CA ALA A 38 12.86 12.48 3.57
C ALA A 38 11.60 13.20 3.02
N PRO A 39 11.65 14.54 2.91
CA PRO A 39 10.64 15.29 2.16
C PRO A 39 10.57 14.77 0.72
N PRO A 40 9.36 14.51 0.16
CA PRO A 40 8.03 14.89 0.64
C PRO A 40 7.32 13.84 1.52
N VAL A 41 7.85 12.62 1.64
CA VAL A 41 7.18 11.48 2.30
C VAL A 41 7.06 11.69 3.80
N GLY A 42 8.16 12.07 4.46
CA GLY A 42 8.21 12.26 5.91
C GLY A 42 7.20 13.29 6.41
N PRO A 43 7.21 14.53 5.91
CA PRO A 43 6.25 15.55 6.31
C PRO A 43 4.79 15.17 6.00
N ALA A 44 4.50 14.61 4.82
CA ALA A 44 3.13 14.28 4.41
C ALA A 44 2.50 13.17 5.27
N LEU A 45 3.27 12.12 5.56
CA LEU A 45 2.83 11.01 6.41
C LEU A 45 2.84 11.38 7.89
N GLY A 46 3.84 12.13 8.35
CA GLY A 46 3.93 12.61 9.73
C GLY A 46 2.76 13.52 10.11
N GLN A 47 2.40 14.49 9.25
CA GLN A 47 1.21 15.33 9.42
C GLN A 47 -0.11 14.55 9.31
N ALA A 48 -0.08 13.34 8.76
CA ALA A 48 -1.24 12.45 8.70
C ALA A 48 -1.31 11.47 9.88
N GLY A 49 -0.32 11.47 10.79
CA GLY A 49 -0.27 10.52 11.91
C GLY A 49 0.08 9.09 11.48
N VAL A 50 0.67 8.91 10.30
CA VAL A 50 1.08 7.61 9.77
C VAL A 50 2.48 7.24 10.28
N ASN A 51 2.70 5.97 10.59
CA ASN A 51 4.02 5.48 10.95
C ASN A 51 4.95 5.44 9.71
N ILE A 52 5.77 6.48 9.55
CA ILE A 52 6.65 6.68 8.39
C ILE A 52 7.66 5.53 8.25
N MET A 53 8.27 5.10 9.34
CA MET A 53 9.28 4.03 9.32
C MET A 53 8.66 2.68 8.93
N GLY A 54 7.48 2.37 9.51
CA GLY A 54 6.71 1.17 9.17
C GLY A 54 6.31 1.17 7.69
N PHE A 55 5.78 2.30 7.22
CA PHE A 55 5.42 2.48 5.82
C PHE A 55 6.63 2.29 4.89
N CYS A 56 7.78 2.93 5.16
CA CYS A 56 8.95 2.81 4.29
C CYS A 56 9.43 1.36 4.20
N LYS A 57 9.46 0.63 5.33
CA LYS A 57 9.89 -0.76 5.35
C LYS A 57 8.94 -1.67 4.57
N GLU A 58 7.63 -1.51 4.77
CA GLU A 58 6.63 -2.35 4.12
C GLU A 58 6.47 -2.03 2.63
N PHE A 59 6.53 -0.74 2.27
CA PHE A 59 6.56 -0.32 0.87
C PHE A 59 7.80 -0.88 0.16
N ASN A 60 8.98 -0.79 0.77
CA ASN A 60 10.21 -1.32 0.16
C ASN A 60 10.16 -2.83 0.00
N ALA A 61 9.59 -3.56 0.97
CA ALA A 61 9.39 -5.00 0.86
C ALA A 61 8.38 -5.37 -0.24
N ARG A 62 7.26 -4.64 -0.36
CA ARG A 62 6.23 -4.89 -1.38
C ARG A 62 6.64 -4.49 -2.80
N THR A 63 7.54 -3.53 -2.92
CA THR A 63 8.00 -3.00 -4.21
C THR A 63 9.41 -3.47 -4.56
N ALA A 64 10.00 -4.40 -3.79
CA ALA A 64 11.31 -4.97 -4.06
C ALA A 64 11.40 -5.57 -5.48
N ASP A 65 10.35 -6.26 -5.91
CA ASP A 65 10.24 -6.87 -7.26
C ASP A 65 10.02 -5.85 -8.39
N GLN A 66 9.72 -4.59 -8.05
CA GLN A 66 9.45 -3.51 -9.01
C GLN A 66 10.58 -2.46 -9.01
N ALA A 67 11.75 -2.83 -8.46
CA ALA A 67 12.91 -1.95 -8.33
C ALA A 67 13.24 -1.26 -9.66
N GLY A 68 13.38 0.07 -9.63
CA GLY A 68 13.64 0.90 -10.82
C GLY A 68 12.41 1.63 -11.37
N LEU A 69 11.20 1.32 -10.89
CA LEU A 69 9.98 2.02 -11.28
C LEU A 69 9.49 2.97 -10.18
N ILE A 70 8.78 4.04 -10.57
CA ILE A 70 8.08 4.93 -9.64
C ILE A 70 6.71 4.33 -9.36
N ILE A 71 6.46 3.93 -8.12
CA ILE A 71 5.20 3.29 -7.72
C ILE A 71 4.30 4.34 -7.08
N PRO A 72 3.16 4.68 -7.71
CA PRO A 72 2.15 5.49 -7.05
C PRO A 72 1.52 4.70 -5.90
N VAL A 73 1.44 5.33 -4.75
CA VAL A 73 0.91 4.74 -3.52
C VAL A 73 -0.15 5.64 -2.91
N GLU A 74 -1.27 5.03 -2.55
CA GLU A 74 -2.38 5.70 -1.91
C GLU A 74 -2.50 5.18 -0.47
N ILE A 75 -2.22 6.06 0.49
CA ILE A 75 -2.25 5.78 1.92
C ILE A 75 -3.56 6.32 2.47
N SER A 76 -4.41 5.44 2.99
CA SER A 76 -5.65 5.79 3.65
C SER A 76 -5.43 5.71 5.16
N VAL A 77 -5.66 6.84 5.84
CA VAL A 77 -5.58 6.97 7.29
C VAL A 77 -6.98 6.91 7.86
N PHE A 78 -7.14 6.08 8.88
CA PHE A 78 -8.40 5.86 9.59
C PHE A 78 -8.44 6.65 10.90
N GLU A 79 -9.64 6.82 11.47
CA GLU A 79 -9.83 7.63 12.69
C GLU A 79 -9.09 7.09 13.91
N ASP A 80 -8.84 5.79 13.95
CA ASP A 80 -8.11 5.08 15.01
C ASP A 80 -6.59 5.25 14.91
N ARG A 81 -6.11 6.13 14.02
CA ARG A 81 -4.69 6.32 13.67
C ARG A 81 -4.06 5.09 13.00
N SER A 82 -4.84 4.09 12.64
CA SER A 82 -4.38 3.04 11.74
C SER A 82 -4.25 3.60 10.33
N PHE A 83 -3.39 3.00 9.53
CA PHE A 83 -3.27 3.32 8.12
C PHE A 83 -3.23 2.05 7.29
N THR A 84 -3.73 2.14 6.07
CA THR A 84 -3.53 1.13 5.02
C THR A 84 -2.96 1.82 3.80
N PHE A 85 -2.28 1.07 2.93
CA PHE A 85 -1.81 1.62 1.67
C PHE A 85 -1.94 0.61 0.54
N ILE A 86 -2.23 1.16 -0.63
CA ILE A 86 -2.35 0.41 -1.88
C ILE A 86 -1.25 0.92 -2.80
N THR A 87 -0.34 0.02 -3.18
CA THR A 87 0.63 0.25 -4.26
C THR A 87 -0.08 0.00 -5.58
N LYS A 88 -0.20 1.03 -6.41
CA LYS A 88 -0.74 0.89 -7.76
C LYS A 88 0.41 0.56 -8.70
N THR A 89 0.17 -0.31 -9.66
CA THR A 89 1.12 -0.56 -10.74
C THR A 89 1.30 0.76 -11.51
N PRO A 90 2.54 1.21 -11.79
CA PRO A 90 2.74 2.35 -12.67
C PRO A 90 2.01 2.07 -13.99
N PRO A 91 1.30 3.05 -14.56
CA PRO A 91 0.65 2.84 -15.85
C PRO A 91 1.75 2.43 -16.83
N ALA A 92 1.67 1.18 -17.30
CA ALA A 92 2.46 0.73 -18.43
C ALA A 92 1.93 1.50 -19.65
N ALA A 93 2.47 2.68 -19.87
CA ALA A 93 2.49 3.31 -21.17
C ALA A 93 3.90 3.09 -21.72
N VAL A 94 4.11 1.91 -22.30
CA VAL A 94 4.94 1.81 -23.50
C VAL A 94 4.13 2.35 -24.67
#